data_AF-A0A1V4USJ9-F1
#
_entry.id   AF-A0A1V4USJ9-F1
#
_cell.length_a   1.000
_cell.length_b   1.000
_cell.length_c   1.000
_cell.angle_alpha   90.00
_cell.angle_beta   90.00
_cell.angle_gamma   90.00
#
_symmetry.space_group_name_H-M   'P 1'
#
loop_
_entity.id
_entity.type
_entity.pdbx_description
1 polymer ?
#
loop_
_entity_poly.entity_id
_entity_poly.type
_entity_poly.pdbx_seq_one_letter_code
_entity_poly.pdbx_strand_id
1 'polypeptide(L)'
;MNHAMRQSSRRGRIVYIEIMMKSVVKPTVIGTRSGYVIRFTCPSCFKENSIVYNMPKAYYKESREGTCIQCRKHYTVLTPD
;
A
#
# COMPACT_ATOMS: atom_id res chain seq x y z
N MET A 1 32.20 -34.81 49.38
CA MET A 1 30.80 -34.32 49.52
C MET A 1 30.63 -33.21 48.47
N ASN A 2 30.16 -33.48 47.25
CA ASN A 2 28.73 -33.53 46.85
C ASN A 2 28.01 -32.23 47.30
N HIS A 3 27.42 -31.33 46.52
CA HIS A 3 26.76 -31.32 45.20
C HIS A 3 26.83 -29.87 44.64
N ALA A 4 27.19 -29.61 43.38
CA ALA A 4 26.30 -29.57 42.20
C ALA A 4 25.01 -28.73 42.37
N MET A 5 25.07 -27.41 42.10
CA MET A 5 23.89 -26.63 41.70
C MET A 5 23.78 -26.60 40.17
N ARG A 6 22.75 -27.28 39.66
CA ARG A 6 22.35 -27.36 38.25
C ARG A 6 21.35 -26.24 37.90
N GLN A 7 21.65 -25.57 36.79
CA GLN A 7 20.77 -25.16 35.68
C GLN A 7 19.47 -24.36 35.96
N SER A 8 19.37 -23.18 35.33
CA SER A 8 18.41 -22.88 34.24
C SER A 8 18.67 -21.47 33.71
N SER A 9 19.00 -21.28 32.42
CA SER A 9 18.02 -21.14 31.33
C SER A 9 17.07 -19.97 31.63
N ARG A 10 17.08 -18.82 30.95
CA ARG A 10 17.29 -18.52 29.53
C ARG A 10 17.82 -17.09 29.42
N ARG A 11 18.88 -16.87 28.64
CA ARG A 11 19.23 -15.52 28.14
C ARG A 11 18.13 -15.07 27.19
N GLY A 12 17.10 -14.41 27.73
CA GLY A 12 16.13 -13.66 26.96
C GLY A 12 16.83 -12.48 26.29
N ARG A 13 17.43 -12.72 25.13
CA ARG A 13 17.80 -11.65 24.21
C ARG A 13 16.48 -11.13 23.66
N ILE A 14 15.99 -10.04 24.22
CA ILE A 14 14.96 -9.22 23.57
C ILE A 14 15.64 -8.69 22.32
N VAL A 15 15.51 -9.43 21.22
CA VAL A 15 15.78 -8.90 19.90
C VAL A 15 14.65 -7.91 19.70
N TYR A 16 14.94 -6.62 19.88
CA TYR A 16 14.10 -5.57 19.35
C TYR A 16 14.04 -5.81 17.84
N ILE A 17 13.04 -6.57 17.39
CA ILE A 17 12.67 -6.58 15.99
C ILE A 17 12.08 -5.19 15.79
N GLU A 18 12.93 -4.24 15.40
CA GLU A 18 12.50 -3.02 14.74
C GLU A 18 11.82 -3.48 13.45
N ILE A 19 10.58 -3.95 13.58
CA ILE A 19 9.64 -4.01 12.48
C ILE A 19 9.46 -2.53 12.14
N MET A 20 10.33 -2.01 11.28
CA MET A 20 10.01 -0.85 10.49
C MET A 20 8.71 -1.24 9.79
N MET A 21 7.59 -0.88 10.41
CA MET A 21 6.34 -0.65 9.72
C MET A 21 6.66 0.48 8.75
N LYS A 22 7.32 0.13 7.63
CA LYS A 22 7.22 0.89 6.41
C LYS A 22 5.73 0.84 6.14
N SER A 23 5.01 1.85 6.62
CA SER A 23 3.70 2.18 6.11
C SER A 23 3.90 2.11 4.61
N VAL A 24 3.30 1.10 3.96
CA VAL A 24 3.38 0.96 2.52
C VAL A 24 2.51 2.08 2.01
N VAL A 25 3.07 3.29 2.00
CA VAL A 25 2.44 4.49 1.48
C VAL A 25 2.28 4.19 0.01
N LYS A 26 1.06 3.84 -0.38
CA LYS A 26 0.75 3.55 -1.77
C LYS A 26 1.11 4.80 -2.56
N PRO A 27 1.96 4.69 -3.60
CA PRO A 27 2.38 5.84 -4.36
C PRO A 27 1.16 6.55 -4.94
N THR A 28 1.16 7.87 -4.80
CA THR A 28 0.04 8.72 -5.24
C THR A 28 0.28 9.19 -6.67
N VAL A 29 -0.77 9.16 -7.50
CA VAL A 29 -0.75 9.62 -8.88
C VAL A 29 -1.93 10.53 -9.14
N ILE A 30 -1.77 11.51 -10.02
CA ILE A 30 -2.88 12.37 -10.43
C ILE A 30 -3.58 11.70 -11.60
N GLY A 31 -4.90 11.54 -11.50
CA GLY A 31 -5.77 11.08 -12.56
C GLY A 31 -6.62 12.21 -13.11
N THR A 32 -7.06 12.06 -14.35
CA THR A 32 -8.02 12.95 -15.00
C THR A 32 -9.40 12.30 -14.96
N ARG A 33 -10.39 13.02 -14.42
CA ARG A 33 -11.78 12.58 -14.39
C ARG A 33 -12.50 13.02 -15.68
N SER A 34 -13.22 12.10 -16.31
CA SER A 34 -14.08 12.37 -17.47
C SER A 34 -15.38 11.58 -17.31
N GLY A 35 -16.43 12.23 -16.80
CA GLY A 35 -17.67 11.56 -16.41
C GLY A 35 -17.42 10.48 -15.35
N TYR A 36 -17.90 9.27 -15.60
CA TYR A 36 -17.73 8.11 -14.70
C TYR A 36 -16.38 7.40 -14.84
N VAL A 37 -15.43 7.94 -15.61
CA VAL A 37 -14.14 7.31 -15.85
C VAL A 37 -13.02 8.20 -15.32
N ILE A 38 -12.08 7.62 -14.57
CA ILE A 38 -10.80 8.26 -14.24
C ILE A 38 -9.71 7.59 -15.05
N ARG A 39 -8.89 8.38 -15.74
CA ARG A 39 -7.69 7.91 -16.43
C ARG A 39 -6.45 8.32 -15.64
N PHE A 40 -5.47 7.44 -15.54
CA PHE A 40 -4.18 7.74 -14.93
C PHE A 40 -3.05 6.99 -15.62
N THR A 41 -1.87 7.60 -15.67
CA THR A 41 -0.67 6.98 -16.23
C THR A 41 0.13 6.33 -15.11
N CYS A 42 0.50 5.06 -15.28
CA CYS A 42 1.32 4.36 -14.30
C CYS A 42 2.77 4.89 -14.33
N PRO A 43 3.31 5.42 -13.22
CA PRO A 43 4.67 5.98 -13.21
C PRO A 43 5.77 4.91 -13.32
N SER A 44 5.43 3.62 -13.17
CA SER A 44 6.40 2.53 -13.24
C SER A 44 6.55 1.91 -14.63
N CYS A 45 5.50 1.94 -15.46
CA CYS A 45 5.52 1.30 -16.77
C CYS A 45 4.95 2.19 -17.88
N PHE A 46 4.59 3.43 -17.55
CA PHE A 46 4.05 4.45 -18.45
C PHE A 46 2.79 4.04 -19.22
N LYS A 47 2.14 2.95 -18.80
CA LYS A 47 0.87 2.49 -19.37
C LYS A 47 -0.28 3.37 -18.86
N GLU A 48 -1.15 3.77 -19.76
CA GLU A 48 -2.44 4.39 -19.40
C GLU A 48 -3.36 3.33 -18.77
N ASN A 49 -4.03 3.71 -17.68
CA ASN A 49 -5.01 2.89 -16.99
C ASN A 49 -6.29 3.69 -16.80
N SER A 50 -7.42 2.99 -16.68
CA SER A 50 -8.71 3.61 -16.39
C SER A 50 -9.42 2.92 -15.23
N ILE A 51 -10.17 3.70 -14.47
CA ILE A 51 -11.04 3.26 -13.38
C ILE A 51 -12.44 3.70 -13.76
N VAL A 52 -13.37 2.75 -13.88
CA VAL A 52 -14.77 3.03 -14.22
C VAL A 52 -15.62 2.97 -12.95
N TYR A 53 -16.43 4.00 -12.75
CA TYR A 53 -17.37 4.09 -11.65
C TYR A 53 -18.73 3.50 -12.04
N ASN A 54 -19.09 2.39 -11.39
CA ASN A 54 -20.42 1.79 -11.54
C ASN A 54 -21.42 2.28 -10.47
N MET A 55 -21.00 3.12 -9.53
CA MET A 55 -21.85 3.61 -8.43
C MET A 55 -21.82 5.14 -8.32
N PRO A 56 -22.97 5.82 -8.23
CA PRO A 56 -23.04 7.29 -8.10
C PRO A 56 -22.31 7.83 -6.86
N LYS A 57 -22.41 7.14 -5.71
CA LYS A 57 -21.68 7.50 -4.49
C LYS A 57 -20.16 7.45 -4.66
N ALA A 58 -19.67 6.73 -5.67
CA ALA A 58 -18.26 6.63 -5.91
C ALA A 58 -17.68 7.86 -6.64
N TYR A 59 -18.54 8.66 -7.26
CA TYR A 59 -18.16 9.83 -8.04
C TYR A 59 -17.53 10.95 -7.20
N TYR A 60 -17.97 11.13 -5.96
CA TYR A 60 -17.57 12.25 -5.09
C TYR A 60 -16.32 12.01 -4.23
N LYS A 61 -15.61 10.88 -4.40
CA LYS A 61 -14.38 10.66 -3.62
C LYS A 61 -13.18 11.31 -4.31
N GLU A 62 -12.46 12.14 -3.56
CA GLU A 62 -11.26 12.87 -4.00
C GLU A 62 -10.08 11.94 -4.35
N SER A 63 -10.05 10.74 -3.74
CA SER A 63 -9.00 9.76 -3.95
C SER A 63 -9.54 8.34 -4.14
N ARG A 64 -8.82 7.55 -4.93
CA ARG A 64 -9.14 6.16 -5.24
C ARG A 64 -7.94 5.26 -5.29
N GLU A 65 -8.17 3.99 -5.05
CA GLU A 65 -7.15 2.97 -5.27
C GLU A 65 -7.24 2.48 -6.71
N GLY A 66 -6.16 2.65 -7.45
CA GLY A 66 -5.99 2.18 -8.81
C GLY A 66 -4.94 1.08 -8.86
N THR A 67 -5.16 0.06 -9.69
CA THR A 67 -4.16 -0.96 -9.98
C THR A 67 -3.75 -0.84 -11.43
N CYS A 68 -2.46 -0.81 -11.71
CA CYS A 68 -1.99 -0.85 -13.09
C CYS A 68 -2.24 -2.23 -13.70
N ILE A 69 -2.86 -2.29 -14.88
CA ILE A 69 -3.13 -3.57 -15.57
C ILE A 69 -1.84 -4.27 -16.01
N GLN A 70 -0.79 -3.50 -16.33
CA GLN A 70 0.46 -4.01 -16.85
C GLN A 70 1.38 -4.53 -15.73
N CYS A 71 1.70 -3.67 -14.75
CA CYS A 71 2.69 -4.00 -13.71
C CYS A 71 2.06 -4.41 -12.37
N ARG A 72 0.73 -4.42 -12.27
CA ARG A 72 -0.05 -4.81 -11.07
C ARG A 72 0.26 -4.01 -9.80
N LYS A 73 1.01 -2.90 -9.91
CA LYS A 73 1.27 -2.00 -8.78
C LYS A 73 0.02 -1.23 -8.40
N HIS A 74 -0.15 -1.03 -7.09
CA HIS A 74 -1.25 -0.27 -6.52
C HIS A 74 -0.84 1.19 -6.33
N TYR A 75 -1.77 2.10 -6.63
CA TYR A 75 -1.59 3.54 -6.55
C TYR A 75 -2.80 4.19 -5.90
N THR A 76 -2.58 5.31 -5.23
CA THR A 76 -3.65 6.23 -4.82
C THR A 76 -3.83 7.25 -5.94
N VAL A 77 -4.89 7.13 -6.72
CA VAL A 77 -5.26 8.06 -7.79
C VAL A 77 -6.04 9.22 -7.18
N LEU A 78 -5.47 10.42 -7.19
CA LEU A 78 -6.14 11.66 -6.83
C LEU A 78 -6.82 12.24 -8.07
N THR A 79 -8.05 12.71 -7.92
CA THR A 79 -8.72 13.51 -8.94
C THR A 79 -9.03 14.88 -8.37
N PRO A 80 -8.15 15.88 -8.59
CA PRO A 80 -8.48 17.26 -8.25
C PRO A 80 -9.70 17.68 -9.07
N ASP A 81 -10.66 18.36 -8.42
CA ASP A 81 -11.86 18.93 -9.06
C ASP A 81 -11.50 20.20 -9.86
#